data_AF-A0A7G2IXT7-F1
#
_entry.id   AF-A0A7G2IXT7-F1
#
_cell.length_a   1.000
_cell.length_b   1.000
_cell.length_c   1.000
_cell.angle_alpha   90.00
_cell.angle_beta   90.00
_cell.angle_gamma   90.00
#
_symmetry.space_group_name_H-M   'P 1'
#
loop_
_entity.id
_entity.type
_entity.pdbx_description
1 polymer ?
#
loop_
_entity_poly.entity_id
_entity_poly.type
_entity_poly.pdbx_seq_one_letter_code
_entity_poly.pdbx_strand_id
1 'polypeptide(L)'
;MRLVAKGARSKRSNLKGALQPFTPLLLRFGGRGEVKTLRSAEAVSLALPLSGITLYSGLYINELVSRVLEYETRFSELFFDYLNCIQALAGATGSPEPALRRFELALLGHLGYGVDFTHCAGSGEPVDDTMTYRYREEKGFIASVVIDNNTFTGRHLKALESREFPDVDTLRAAKRFTRMALKPYLGGKPLKSRELFRQFMPKRAVKTNND
;
A
#
# COMPACT_ATOMS: atom_id res chain seq x y z
N MET A 1 -3.38 -15.43 -7.75
CA MET A 1 -4.18 -16.58 -8.27
C MET A 1 -5.51 -16.06 -8.81
N ARG A 2 -6.11 -16.70 -9.84
CA ARG A 2 -7.46 -16.38 -10.33
C ARG A 2 -8.42 -17.55 -10.08
N LEU A 3 -9.64 -17.26 -9.63
CA LEU A 3 -10.65 -18.25 -9.28
C LEU A 3 -11.98 -17.99 -10.01
N VAL A 4 -12.67 -19.07 -10.39
CA VAL A 4 -14.06 -19.02 -10.87
C VAL A 4 -14.97 -19.72 -9.87
N ALA A 5 -15.99 -18.99 -9.41
CA ALA A 5 -17.05 -19.48 -8.53
C ALA A 5 -18.32 -19.79 -9.35
N LYS A 6 -18.54 -21.08 -9.66
CA LYS A 6 -19.72 -21.51 -10.42
C LYS A 6 -21.00 -21.29 -9.59
N GLY A 7 -22.02 -20.70 -10.21
CA GLY A 7 -23.31 -20.45 -9.54
C GLY A 7 -23.34 -19.25 -8.58
N ALA A 8 -22.21 -18.56 -8.35
CA ALA A 8 -22.13 -17.45 -7.39
C ALA A 8 -23.05 -16.25 -7.71
N ARG A 9 -23.49 -16.10 -8.96
CA ARG A 9 -24.42 -15.04 -9.39
C ARG A 9 -25.90 -15.41 -9.19
N SER A 10 -26.21 -16.66 -8.85
CA SER A 10 -27.59 -17.12 -8.61
C SER A 10 -28.20 -16.43 -7.39
N LYS A 11 -29.50 -16.10 -7.44
CA LYS A 11 -30.23 -15.48 -6.33
C LYS A 11 -30.20 -16.31 -5.05
N ARG A 12 -30.09 -17.64 -5.16
CA ARG A 12 -30.06 -18.57 -4.00
C ARG A 12 -28.65 -18.82 -3.46
N SER A 13 -27.61 -18.21 -4.05
CA SER A 13 -26.22 -18.51 -3.70
C SER A 13 -25.71 -17.61 -2.56
N ASN A 14 -25.43 -18.23 -1.41
CA ASN A 14 -24.78 -17.55 -0.27
C ASN A 14 -23.36 -17.06 -0.61
N LEU A 15 -22.71 -17.62 -1.65
CA LEU A 15 -21.37 -17.19 -2.08
C LEU A 15 -21.32 -15.73 -2.52
N LYS A 16 -22.42 -15.15 -3.01
CA LYS A 16 -22.42 -13.76 -3.49
C LYS A 16 -22.13 -12.76 -2.36
N GLY A 17 -22.69 -13.02 -1.17
CA GLY A 17 -22.49 -12.19 0.01
C GLY A 17 -21.13 -12.41 0.67
N ALA A 18 -20.60 -13.64 0.62
CA ALA A 18 -19.30 -13.97 1.20
C ALA A 18 -18.13 -13.43 0.35
N LEU A 19 -18.21 -13.52 -0.98
CA LEU A 19 -17.15 -13.14 -1.92
C LEU A 19 -17.08 -11.61 -2.15
N GLN A 20 -17.07 -10.84 -1.06
CA GLN A 20 -16.90 -9.39 -1.08
C GLN A 20 -15.46 -9.02 -0.66
N PRO A 21 -14.93 -7.89 -1.16
CA PRO A 21 -13.67 -7.34 -0.67
C PRO A 21 -13.70 -7.12 0.85
N PHE A 22 -12.54 -7.23 1.49
CA PHE A 22 -12.35 -6.98 2.93
C PHE A 22 -13.10 -7.92 3.88
N THR A 23 -13.67 -9.01 3.35
CA THR A 23 -14.15 -10.15 4.13
C THR A 23 -13.03 -11.19 4.25
N PRO A 24 -12.59 -11.56 5.46
CA PRO A 24 -11.65 -12.66 5.66
C PRO A 24 -12.28 -13.99 5.24
N LEU A 25 -11.61 -14.72 4.34
CA LEU A 25 -12.13 -15.94 3.73
C LEU A 25 -11.17 -17.12 3.87
N LEU A 26 -11.72 -18.28 4.22
CA LEU A 26 -11.09 -19.57 3.99
C LEU A 26 -11.60 -20.12 2.67
N LEU A 27 -10.66 -20.40 1.76
CA LEU A 27 -10.98 -20.84 0.40
C LEU A 27 -10.43 -22.24 0.16
N ARG A 28 -11.26 -23.12 -0.41
CA ARG A 28 -10.82 -24.38 -1.01
C ARG A 28 -11.02 -24.27 -2.52
N PHE A 29 -10.01 -24.60 -3.29
CA PHE A 29 -10.05 -24.53 -4.75
C PHE A 29 -9.14 -25.60 -5.35
N GLY A 30 -9.28 -25.82 -6.66
CA GLY A 30 -8.40 -26.73 -7.40
C GLY A 30 -8.55 -26.59 -8.90
N GLY A 31 -7.60 -27.17 -9.63
CA GLY A 31 -7.52 -27.09 -11.09
C GLY A 31 -6.08 -26.96 -11.55
N ARG A 32 -5.80 -27.36 -12.79
CA ARG A 32 -4.47 -27.34 -13.40
C ARG A 32 -4.19 -26.10 -14.27
N GLY A 33 -5.21 -25.35 -14.66
CA GLY A 33 -5.05 -24.13 -15.48
C GLY A 33 -4.79 -22.87 -14.64
N GLU A 34 -4.50 -21.76 -15.32
CA GLU A 34 -4.28 -20.42 -14.72
C GLU A 34 -5.48 -19.92 -13.90
N VAL A 35 -6.68 -20.35 -14.29
CA VAL A 35 -7.93 -20.07 -13.58
C VAL A 35 -8.39 -21.35 -12.89
N LYS A 36 -8.37 -21.37 -11.56
CA LYS A 36 -8.78 -22.52 -10.76
C LYS A 36 -10.27 -22.44 -10.42
N THR A 37 -10.90 -23.59 -10.17
CA THR A 37 -12.31 -23.63 -9.76
C THR A 37 -12.41 -23.54 -8.25
N LEU A 38 -13.22 -22.59 -7.76
CA LEU A 38 -13.56 -22.49 -6.34
C LEU A 38 -14.45 -23.67 -5.96
N ARG A 39 -14.04 -24.41 -4.92
CA ARG A 39 -14.78 -25.55 -4.36
C ARG A 39 -15.64 -25.14 -3.16
N SER A 40 -15.09 -24.33 -2.27
CA SER A 40 -15.83 -23.72 -1.16
C SER A 40 -15.20 -22.40 -0.73
N ALA A 41 -16.01 -21.51 -0.15
CA ALA A 41 -15.59 -20.27 0.48
C ALA A 41 -16.38 -20.07 1.77
N GLU A 42 -15.67 -19.84 2.86
CA GLU A 42 -16.24 -19.61 4.19
C GLU A 42 -15.72 -18.29 4.74
N ALA A 43 -16.64 -17.41 5.14
CA ALA A 43 -16.28 -16.17 5.81
C ALA A 43 -15.93 -16.49 7.26
N VAL A 44 -14.70 -16.17 7.66
CA VAL A 44 -14.21 -16.39 9.03
C VAL A 44 -14.84 -15.38 9.99
N SER A 45 -15.12 -14.17 9.48
CA SER A 45 -15.78 -13.10 10.21
C SER A 45 -16.67 -12.29 9.27
N LEU A 46 -17.41 -11.33 9.83
CA LEU A 46 -18.00 -10.27 9.04
C LEU A 46 -16.92 -9.45 8.32
N ALA A 47 -17.34 -8.75 7.27
CA ALA A 47 -16.48 -7.81 6.55
C ALA A 47 -15.95 -6.73 7.50
N LEU A 48 -14.69 -6.36 7.31
CA LEU A 48 -14.09 -5.28 8.08
C LEU A 48 -14.78 -3.95 7.72
N PRO A 49 -15.19 -3.13 8.73
CA PRO A 49 -16.04 -1.98 8.53
C PRO A 49 -15.29 -0.79 7.91
N LEU A 50 -15.04 -0.84 6.61
CA LEU A 50 -14.45 0.28 5.86
C LEU A 50 -15.53 1.19 5.27
N SER A 51 -15.38 2.50 5.44
CA SER A 51 -16.30 3.50 4.89
C SER A 51 -15.58 4.79 4.51
N GLY A 52 -16.17 5.58 3.61
CA GLY A 52 -15.60 6.86 3.17
C GLY A 52 -14.12 6.74 2.75
N ILE A 53 -13.25 7.50 3.43
CA ILE A 53 -11.82 7.55 3.09
C ILE A 53 -11.09 6.21 3.30
N THR A 54 -11.48 5.42 4.30
CA THR A 54 -10.84 4.14 4.59
C THR A 54 -11.26 3.06 3.60
N LEU A 55 -12.49 3.12 3.08
CA LEU A 55 -12.95 2.27 1.98
C LEU A 55 -12.14 2.49 0.69
N TYR A 56 -11.98 3.75 0.26
CA TYR A 56 -11.18 4.05 -0.92
C TYR A 56 -9.70 3.72 -0.71
N SER A 57 -9.21 3.85 0.52
CA SER A 57 -7.85 3.42 0.92
C SER A 57 -7.68 1.92 0.79
N GLY A 58 -8.65 1.11 1.25
CA GLY A 58 -8.64 -0.34 1.05
C GLY A 58 -8.69 -0.73 -0.43
N LEU A 59 -9.51 -0.04 -1.24
CA LEU A 59 -9.57 -0.29 -2.68
C LEU A 59 -8.25 0.07 -3.39
N TYR A 60 -7.56 1.13 -2.93
CA TYR A 60 -6.22 1.47 -3.40
C TYR A 60 -5.21 0.35 -3.12
N ILE A 61 -5.24 -0.22 -1.91
CA ILE A 61 -4.37 -1.35 -1.54
C ILE A 61 -4.66 -2.57 -2.42
N ASN A 62 -5.94 -2.89 -2.66
CA ASN A 62 -6.31 -3.99 -3.55
C ASN A 62 -5.84 -3.78 -4.98
N GLU A 63 -5.96 -2.55 -5.52
CA GLU A 63 -5.46 -2.23 -6.85
C GLU A 63 -3.93 -2.36 -6.93
N LEU A 64 -3.23 -1.88 -5.91
CA LEU A 64 -1.76 -1.96 -5.84
C LEU A 64 -1.31 -3.42 -5.90
N VAL A 65 -1.83 -4.27 -5.01
CA VAL A 65 -1.55 -5.71 -4.97
C VAL A 65 -1.89 -6.39 -6.30
N SER A 66 -3.04 -6.05 -6.90
CA SER A 66 -3.48 -6.64 -8.17
C SER A 66 -2.58 -6.31 -9.35
N ARG A 67 -1.80 -5.23 -9.27
CA ARG A 67 -0.93 -4.77 -10.35
C ARG A 67 0.50 -5.26 -10.23
N VAL A 68 0.99 -5.41 -9.00
CA VAL A 68 2.41 -5.63 -8.73
C VAL A 68 2.75 -7.06 -8.33
N LEU A 69 1.78 -7.82 -7.80
CA LEU A 69 2.07 -9.19 -7.40
C LEU A 69 1.96 -10.17 -8.55
N GLU A 70 2.93 -11.07 -8.60
CA GLU A 70 2.93 -12.22 -9.48
C GLU A 70 1.85 -13.25 -9.10
N TYR A 71 1.43 -14.02 -10.10
CA TYR A 71 0.45 -15.07 -9.88
C TYR A 71 1.11 -16.33 -9.33
N GLU A 72 0.46 -16.93 -8.32
CA GLU A 72 0.81 -18.26 -7.77
C GLU A 72 2.12 -18.30 -6.97
N THR A 73 2.74 -17.15 -6.69
CA THR A 73 3.84 -17.01 -5.74
C THR A 73 3.29 -16.85 -4.30
N ARG A 74 3.92 -17.51 -3.33
CA ARG A 74 3.52 -17.46 -1.92
C ARG A 74 4.17 -16.25 -1.23
N PHE A 75 3.36 -15.26 -0.87
CA PHE A 75 3.78 -14.10 -0.06
C PHE A 75 3.07 -14.12 1.31
N SER A 76 3.47 -15.03 2.21
CA SER A 76 2.79 -15.19 3.51
C SER A 76 2.96 -14.00 4.46
N GLU A 77 4.15 -13.41 4.52
CA GLU A 77 4.41 -12.23 5.35
C GLU A 77 3.62 -11.02 4.83
N LEU A 78 3.68 -10.75 3.52
CA LEU A 78 2.87 -9.70 2.89
C LEU A 78 1.36 -9.90 3.10
N PHE A 79 0.88 -11.14 3.20
CA PHE A 79 -0.52 -11.40 3.54
C PHE A 79 -0.87 -10.92 4.94
N PHE A 80 0.02 -11.11 5.93
CA PHE A 80 -0.15 -10.54 7.26
C PHE A 80 -0.04 -9.02 7.25
N ASP A 81 0.89 -8.44 6.48
CA ASP A 81 0.97 -6.98 6.31
C ASP A 81 -0.31 -6.40 5.69
N TYR A 82 -0.89 -7.10 4.71
CA TYR A 82 -2.18 -6.74 4.13
C TYR A 82 -3.29 -6.79 5.19
N LEU A 83 -3.38 -7.88 5.95
CA LEU A 83 -4.39 -8.02 7.00
C LEU A 83 -4.27 -6.90 8.04
N ASN A 84 -3.06 -6.63 8.53
CA ASN A 84 -2.76 -5.56 9.47
C ASN A 84 -3.15 -4.19 8.90
N CYS A 85 -2.89 -3.95 7.61
CA CYS A 85 -3.29 -2.72 6.92
C CYS A 85 -4.81 -2.55 6.91
N ILE A 86 -5.56 -3.57 6.49
CA ILE A 86 -7.03 -3.49 6.43
C ILE A 86 -7.64 -3.34 7.84
N GLN A 87 -7.11 -4.03 8.84
CA GLN A 87 -7.54 -3.88 10.23
C GLN A 87 -7.26 -2.47 10.77
N ALA A 88 -6.07 -1.92 10.51
CA ALA A 88 -5.73 -0.55 10.88
C ALA A 88 -6.65 0.47 10.19
N LEU A 89 -7.01 0.25 8.93
CA LEU A 89 -7.97 1.09 8.21
C LEU A 89 -9.39 1.00 8.79
N ALA A 90 -9.81 -0.18 9.26
CA ALA A 90 -11.12 -0.38 9.87
C ALA A 90 -11.24 0.26 11.26
N GLY A 91 -10.14 0.28 12.03
CA GLY A 91 -10.07 0.94 13.33
C GLY A 91 -9.69 2.43 13.30
N ALA A 92 -9.38 2.99 12.12
CA ALA A 92 -8.87 4.35 12.01
C ALA A 92 -9.97 5.40 12.22
N THR A 93 -9.76 6.28 13.21
CA THR A 93 -10.56 7.51 13.41
C THR A 93 -9.91 8.75 12.77
N GLY A 94 -8.63 8.65 12.38
CA GLY A 94 -7.85 9.72 11.78
C GLY A 94 -7.45 9.46 10.33
N SER A 95 -6.28 9.96 9.94
CA SER A 95 -5.76 9.76 8.59
C SER A 95 -5.45 8.28 8.32
N PRO A 96 -5.88 7.71 7.17
CA PRO A 96 -5.49 6.36 6.77
C PRO A 96 -4.02 6.27 6.30
N GLU A 97 -3.37 7.42 6.05
CA GLU A 97 -2.06 7.47 5.41
C GLU A 97 -0.95 6.69 6.13
N PRO A 98 -0.84 6.65 7.48
CA PRO A 98 0.18 5.85 8.16
C PRO A 98 0.05 4.35 7.85
N ALA A 99 -1.17 3.80 7.90
CA ALA A 99 -1.43 2.40 7.54
C ALA A 99 -1.07 2.12 6.08
N LEU A 100 -1.38 3.06 5.18
CA LEU A 100 -1.01 2.97 3.77
C LEU A 100 0.51 2.98 3.56
N ARG A 101 1.24 3.90 4.21
CA ARG A 101 2.70 3.99 4.07
C ARG A 101 3.40 2.73 4.58
N ARG A 102 2.97 2.19 5.73
CA ARG A 102 3.50 0.94 6.28
C ARG A 102 3.36 -0.22 5.31
N PHE A 103 2.16 -0.39 4.75
CA PHE A 103 1.92 -1.46 3.77
C PHE A 103 2.73 -1.28 2.49
N GLU A 104 2.80 -0.06 1.95
CA GLU A 104 3.57 0.20 0.73
C GLU A 104 5.06 -0.08 0.91
N LEU A 105 5.64 0.22 2.07
CA LEU A 105 7.03 -0.10 2.40
C LEU A 105 7.24 -1.61 2.56
N ALA A 106 6.32 -2.31 3.22
CA ALA A 106 6.34 -3.77 3.30
C ALA A 106 6.28 -4.41 1.90
N LEU A 107 5.37 -3.93 1.06
CA LEU A 107 5.22 -4.36 -0.32
C LEU A 107 6.50 -4.14 -1.14
N LEU A 108 7.12 -2.95 -1.05
CA LEU A 108 8.39 -2.67 -1.72
C LEU A 108 9.49 -3.64 -1.28
N GLY A 109 9.56 -3.96 0.01
CA GLY A 109 10.47 -4.98 0.53
C GLY A 109 10.28 -6.35 -0.15
N HIS A 110 9.03 -6.79 -0.28
CA HIS A 110 8.70 -8.05 -0.96
C HIS A 110 8.90 -8.03 -2.48
N LEU A 111 8.87 -6.85 -3.10
CA LEU A 111 9.20 -6.66 -4.52
C LEU A 111 10.72 -6.62 -4.79
N GLY A 112 11.55 -6.83 -3.76
CA GLY A 112 13.00 -6.87 -3.88
C GLY A 112 13.64 -5.48 -4.08
N TYR A 113 12.93 -4.41 -3.73
CA TYR A 113 13.38 -3.05 -3.99
C TYR A 113 14.69 -2.70 -3.26
N GLY A 114 14.95 -3.29 -2.09
CA GLY A 114 16.30 -3.38 -1.49
C GLY A 114 16.99 -2.06 -1.15
N VAL A 115 16.24 -0.97 -0.92
CA VAL A 115 16.84 0.32 -0.55
C VAL A 115 17.25 0.33 0.91
N ASP A 116 18.52 0.64 1.15
CA ASP A 116 19.07 0.92 2.47
C ASP A 116 18.68 2.35 2.90
N PHE A 117 17.98 2.46 4.02
CA PHE A 117 17.59 3.73 4.65
C PHE A 117 18.57 4.17 5.75
N THR A 118 19.52 3.33 6.11
CA THR A 118 20.44 3.49 7.25
C THR A 118 21.85 3.89 6.84
N HIS A 119 22.25 3.63 5.59
CA HIS A 119 23.55 4.03 5.05
C HIS A 119 23.42 4.80 3.73
N CYS A 120 24.33 5.74 3.52
CA CYS A 120 24.50 6.43 2.25
C CYS A 120 25.04 5.45 1.21
N ALA A 121 24.33 5.26 0.10
CA ALA A 121 24.73 4.33 -0.95
C ALA A 121 26.01 4.73 -1.70
N GLY A 122 26.42 6.01 -1.61
CA GLY A 122 27.65 6.50 -2.22
C GLY A 122 28.88 6.28 -1.35
N SER A 123 28.82 6.68 -0.08
CA SER A 123 29.95 6.63 0.86
C SER A 123 29.97 5.40 1.76
N GLY A 124 28.86 4.70 1.93
CA GLY A 124 28.69 3.63 2.92
C GLY A 124 28.53 4.13 4.35
N GLU A 125 28.56 5.44 4.58
CA GLU A 125 28.47 6.03 5.92
C GLU A 125 27.04 5.97 6.47
N PRO A 126 26.87 5.83 7.79
CA PRO A 126 25.57 5.89 8.43
C PRO A 126 24.82 7.20 8.13
N VAL A 127 23.51 7.12 8.10
CA VAL A 127 22.62 8.27 7.91
C VAL A 127 22.59 9.15 9.16
N ASP A 128 22.89 10.44 8.98
CA ASP A 128 22.83 11.49 10.00
C ASP A 128 21.51 12.28 9.90
N ASP A 129 20.87 12.53 11.05
CA ASP A 129 19.59 13.24 11.13
C ASP A 129 19.63 14.66 10.56
N THR A 130 20.78 15.32 10.66
CA THR A 130 20.99 16.70 10.23
C THR A 130 21.37 16.84 8.76
N MET A 131 21.72 15.72 8.10
CA MET A 131 22.12 15.70 6.71
C MET A 131 20.95 15.47 5.76
N THR A 132 21.10 15.92 4.51
CA THR A 132 20.15 15.68 3.43
C THR A 132 20.69 14.67 2.42
N TYR A 133 19.79 13.82 1.97
CA TYR A 133 20.04 12.73 1.04
C TYR A 133 19.10 12.84 -0.14
N ARG A 134 19.61 12.61 -1.34
CA ARG A 134 18.82 12.56 -2.56
C ARG A 134 18.58 11.11 -2.95
N TYR A 135 17.32 10.76 -3.10
CA TYR A 135 16.91 9.46 -3.62
C TYR A 135 17.28 9.36 -5.11
N ARG A 136 17.94 8.25 -5.47
CA ARG A 136 18.23 7.87 -6.85
C ARG A 136 17.69 6.47 -7.10
N GLU A 137 16.91 6.35 -8.16
CA GLU A 137 16.38 5.07 -8.64
C GLU A 137 17.49 4.05 -8.86
N GLU A 138 17.26 2.82 -8.38
CA GLU A 138 18.22 1.70 -8.37
C GLU A 138 19.54 1.93 -7.61
N LYS A 139 19.74 3.11 -7.00
CA LYS A 139 20.98 3.47 -6.28
C LYS A 139 20.77 3.79 -4.82
N GLY A 140 19.53 3.99 -4.35
CA GLY A 140 19.25 4.35 -2.97
C GLY A 140 19.52 5.83 -2.67
N PHE A 141 19.93 6.12 -1.44
CA PHE A 141 20.09 7.50 -0.93
C PHE A 141 21.55 7.93 -0.93
N ILE A 142 21.84 9.08 -1.55
CA ILE A 142 23.19 9.65 -1.60
C ILE A 142 23.17 11.02 -0.95
N ALA A 143 24.12 11.29 -0.06
CA ALA A 143 24.30 12.59 0.57
C ALA A 143 24.37 13.71 -0.49
N SER A 144 23.59 14.77 -0.30
CA SER A 144 23.43 15.81 -1.31
C SER A 144 22.92 17.10 -0.68
N VAL A 145 23.52 18.23 -1.07
CA VAL A 145 23.06 19.57 -0.69
C VAL A 145 21.96 20.12 -1.61
N VAL A 146 21.67 19.42 -2.73
CA VAL A 146 20.60 19.81 -3.66
C VAL A 146 19.24 19.52 -3.02
N ILE A 147 18.36 20.53 -3.04
CA ILE A 147 17.00 20.44 -2.52
C ILE A 147 16.00 20.36 -3.68
N ASP A 148 15.37 19.20 -3.84
CA ASP A 148 14.32 18.96 -4.82
C ASP A 148 13.28 17.94 -4.31
N ASN A 149 12.38 17.50 -5.19
CA ASN A 149 11.34 16.53 -4.85
C ASN A 149 11.86 15.13 -4.48
N ASN A 150 13.15 14.85 -4.67
CA ASN A 150 13.82 13.61 -4.33
C ASN A 150 14.70 13.76 -3.08
N THR A 151 14.67 14.91 -2.40
CA THR A 151 15.47 15.16 -1.19
C THR A 151 14.74 14.71 0.08
N PHE A 152 15.48 14.11 1.00
CA PHE A 152 15.03 13.57 2.28
C PHE A 152 16.06 13.89 3.36
N THR A 153 15.62 14.21 4.57
CA THR A 153 16.53 14.34 5.72
C THR A 153 16.85 12.96 6.29
N GLY A 154 17.93 12.81 7.06
CA GLY A 154 18.20 11.55 7.76
C GLY A 154 17.05 11.14 8.69
N ARG A 155 16.38 12.11 9.33
CA ARG A 155 15.15 11.86 10.09
C ARG A 155 14.05 11.22 9.24
N HIS A 156 13.87 11.66 7.98
CA HIS A 156 12.92 11.02 7.06
C HIS A 156 13.32 9.57 6.77
N LEU A 157 14.61 9.30 6.56
CA LEU A 157 15.09 7.95 6.25
C LEU A 157 14.90 7.00 7.45
N LYS A 158 15.20 7.46 8.67
CA LYS A 158 14.93 6.66 9.89
C LYS A 158 13.45 6.37 10.08
N ALA A 159 12.56 7.31 9.75
CA ALA A 159 11.12 7.09 9.78
C ALA A 159 10.64 6.09 8.70
N LEU A 160 11.28 6.08 7.53
CA LEU A 160 11.04 5.08 6.49
C LEU A 160 11.49 3.68 6.95
N GLU A 161 12.66 3.59 7.58
CA GLU A 161 13.21 2.34 8.12
C GLU A 161 12.31 1.75 9.21
N SER A 162 11.98 2.54 10.24
CA SER A 162 11.12 2.10 11.34
C SER A 162 9.66 1.90 10.92
N ARG A 163 9.26 2.45 9.76
CA ARG A 163 7.87 2.52 9.28
C ARG A 163 6.94 3.22 10.27
N GLU A 164 7.48 4.19 11.00
CA GLU A 164 6.76 5.03 11.97
C GLU A 164 6.81 6.50 11.57
N PHE A 165 5.64 7.15 11.59
CA PHE A 165 5.47 8.51 11.09
C PHE A 165 4.79 9.36 12.18
N PRO A 166 5.56 9.86 13.17
CA PRO A 166 5.01 10.54 14.33
C PRO A 166 4.43 11.93 14.01
N ASP A 167 4.78 12.50 12.86
CA ASP A 167 4.39 13.86 12.47
C ASP A 167 4.04 13.97 10.98
N VAL A 168 3.47 15.12 10.60
CA VAL A 168 3.02 15.38 9.22
C VAL A 168 4.20 15.45 8.24
N ASP A 169 5.39 15.81 8.70
CA ASP A 169 6.58 15.97 7.88
C ASP A 169 7.12 14.60 7.42
N THR A 170 7.37 13.70 8.37
CA THR A 170 7.77 12.30 8.13
C THR A 170 6.72 11.57 7.29
N LEU A 171 5.43 11.79 7.54
CA LEU A 171 4.36 11.18 6.75
C LEU A 171 4.32 11.69 5.30
N ARG A 172 4.56 12.99 5.09
CA ARG A 172 4.65 13.60 3.75
C ARG A 172 5.87 13.08 3.00
N ALA A 173 7.01 12.95 3.67
CA ALA A 173 8.21 12.35 3.12
C ALA A 173 7.96 10.90 2.71
N ALA A 174 7.38 10.08 3.59
CA ALA A 174 7.02 8.70 3.29
C ALA A 174 6.10 8.58 2.07
N LYS A 175 5.11 9.47 1.97
CA LYS A 175 4.20 9.52 0.81
C LYS A 175 4.90 9.88 -0.49
N ARG A 176 5.86 10.82 -0.44
CA ARG A 176 6.69 11.14 -1.61
C ARG A 176 7.53 9.95 -2.02
N PHE A 177 8.27 9.37 -1.09
CA PHE A 177 9.16 8.23 -1.33
C PHE A 177 8.40 7.05 -1.93
N THR A 178 7.35 6.56 -1.28
CA THR A 178 6.65 5.35 -1.77
C THR A 178 6.01 5.56 -3.14
N ARG A 179 5.58 6.79 -3.48
CA ARG A 179 5.11 7.11 -4.83
C ARG A 179 6.19 7.03 -5.89
N MET A 180 7.42 7.42 -5.56
CA MET A 180 8.56 7.31 -6.46
C MET A 180 9.00 5.86 -6.58
N ALA A 181 9.18 5.16 -5.46
CA ALA A 181 9.63 3.78 -5.42
C ALA A 181 8.63 2.78 -6.05
N LEU A 182 7.32 3.01 -5.94
CA LEU A 182 6.31 2.13 -6.58
C LEU A 182 6.10 2.42 -8.07
N LYS A 183 6.56 3.57 -8.57
CA LYS A 183 6.31 3.98 -9.97
C LYS A 183 6.83 2.96 -10.99
N PRO A 184 8.05 2.40 -10.86
CA PRO A 184 8.58 1.43 -11.82
C PRO A 184 7.73 0.16 -11.89
N TYR A 185 7.28 -0.35 -10.74
CA TYR A 185 6.45 -1.55 -10.64
C TYR A 185 5.04 -1.36 -11.18
N LEU A 186 4.50 -0.14 -11.13
CA LEU A 186 3.17 0.14 -11.65
C LEU A 186 3.19 0.35 -13.18
N GLY A 187 4.30 0.78 -13.77
CA GLY A 187 4.36 1.14 -15.19
C GLY A 187 3.50 2.36 -15.54
N GLY A 188 3.16 2.53 -16.82
CA GLY A 188 2.57 3.78 -17.33
C GLY A 188 1.08 4.02 -17.04
N LYS A 189 0.30 2.99 -16.67
CA LYS A 189 -1.15 3.16 -16.45
C LYS A 189 -1.42 3.82 -15.09
N PRO A 190 -2.24 4.87 -15.00
CA PRO A 190 -2.59 5.48 -13.71
C PRO A 190 -3.39 4.51 -12.82
N LEU A 191 -3.40 4.76 -11.51
CA LEU A 191 -4.22 4.03 -10.56
C LEU A 191 -5.65 4.57 -10.56
N LYS A 192 -6.63 3.71 -10.83
CA LYS A 192 -8.06 4.04 -10.89
C LYS A 192 -8.62 4.39 -9.51
N SER A 193 -8.12 3.76 -8.46
CA SER A 193 -8.47 4.11 -7.08
C SER A 193 -8.22 5.59 -6.75
N ARG A 194 -7.22 6.23 -7.38
CA ARG A 194 -6.98 7.68 -7.23
C ARG A 194 -8.08 8.56 -7.85
N GLU A 195 -8.83 8.03 -8.82
CA GLU A 195 -9.99 8.73 -9.39
C GLU A 195 -11.17 8.69 -8.42
N LEU A 196 -11.38 7.57 -7.70
CA LEU A 196 -12.39 7.45 -6.66
C LEU A 196 -12.20 8.51 -5.56
N PHE A 197 -10.96 8.72 -5.11
CA PHE A 197 -10.66 9.79 -4.17
C PHE A 197 -11.02 11.18 -4.73
N ARG A 198 -10.73 11.45 -6.00
CA ARG A 198 -11.04 12.75 -6.62
C ARG A 198 -12.54 12.98 -6.80
N GLN A 199 -13.30 11.93 -7.08
CA GLN A 199 -14.73 12.01 -7.33
C GLN A 199 -15.55 12.12 -6.04
N PHE A 200 -15.14 11.43 -4.97
CA PHE A 200 -15.96 11.27 -3.77
C PHE A 200 -15.39 11.96 -2.52
N MET A 201 -14.19 12.53 -2.56
CA MET A 201 -13.71 13.38 -1.46
C MET A 201 -14.09 14.84 -1.69
N PRO A 202 -14.59 15.55 -0.66
CA PRO A 202 -14.75 16.99 -0.74
C PRO A 202 -13.43 17.66 -1.11
N LYS A 203 -13.45 18.61 -2.05
CA LYS A 203 -12.29 19.48 -2.28
C LYS A 203 -11.95 20.15 -0.95
N ARG A 204 -10.71 20.03 -0.50
CA ARG A 204 -10.22 20.75 0.69
C ARG A 204 -10.55 22.23 0.48
N ALA A 205 -11.41 22.81 1.31
CA ALA A 205 -11.68 24.24 1.29
C ALA A 205 -10.33 24.94 1.53
N VAL A 206 -9.90 25.74 0.55
CA VAL A 206 -8.79 26.65 0.75
C VAL A 206 -9.27 27.65 1.80
N LYS A 207 -8.74 27.58 3.02
CA LYS A 207 -8.87 28.70 3.95
C LYS A 207 -8.07 29.85 3.35
N THR A 208 -8.76 30.74 2.64
CA THR A 208 -8.28 32.09 2.43
C THR A 208 -8.22 32.74 3.81
N ASN A 209 -7.04 32.77 4.41
CA ASN A 209 -6.78 33.72 5.48
C ASN A 209 -6.81 35.11 4.82
N ASN A 210 -7.94 35.80 4.94
CA ASN A 210 -7.96 37.25 4.86
C ASN A 210 -7.65 37.76 6.27
N ASP A 211 -6.40 38.15 6.49
CA ASP A 211 -6.07 39.24 7.41
C ASP A 211 -5.67 40.44 6.54
#